data_AF-A0A135L0Z9-F1
#
_entry.id   AF-A0A135L0Z9-F1
#
_cell.length_a   1.000
_cell.length_b   1.000
_cell.length_c   1.000
_cell.angle_alpha   90.00
_cell.angle_beta   90.00
_cell.angle_gamma   90.00
#
_symmetry.space_group_name_H-M   'P 1'
#
loop_
_entity.id
_entity.type
_entity.pdbx_description
1 polymer ?
#
loop_
_entity_poly.entity_id
_entity_poly.type
_entity_poly.pdbx_seq_one_letter_code
_entity_poly.pdbx_strand_id
1 'polypeptide(L)'
;MSFENNSEILMYQTEDGQTKIEVRMEDETVWLSLNQMAELFQRDKSVISRHIKNVFAEGELDEKSVVANFATTAADGKTYNVEYFNLDVIISVGYRVKSHRGTQFRIWATQRLKEYIIKGFTMNDDLLKKAGGGNYFEELLERIRDIRSSEKVFYRKILDIYATSIDYSPDAAISLQFFQTVQNKMHWAAHGHTAAEIVYQRADSTKPFMGMTNFTGSKPTRSESQIAKNYLTEDELAVLNRIVNAYIEFAELQAMRRKPMYMADWVSKLDEFLKMSDSEILTHAGKISHQQATQKAIEEYEKYRERTQNELSEVEKHFLESIDKTAKKLKGKKDSAGGDGV
;
A
#
# COMPACT_ATOMS: atom_id res chain seq x y z
N MET A 1 6.60 23.59 -19.98
CA MET A 1 5.14 23.42 -19.89
C MET A 1 4.76 23.88 -18.49
N SER A 2 3.90 24.88 -18.42
CA SER A 2 3.40 25.50 -17.19
C SER A 2 2.59 24.49 -16.40
N PHE A 3 3.02 24.20 -15.16
CA PHE A 3 2.19 23.52 -14.18
C PHE A 3 1.10 24.51 -13.74
N GLU A 4 -0.11 24.38 -14.30
CA GLU A 4 -1.29 25.04 -13.73
C GLU A 4 -1.63 24.32 -12.42
N ASN A 5 -1.26 24.91 -11.27
CA ASN A 5 -1.76 24.51 -9.96
C ASN A 5 -3.26 24.81 -9.90
N ASN A 6 -4.08 23.85 -10.34
CA ASN A 6 -5.51 23.87 -10.07
C ASN A 6 -5.71 23.58 -8.57
N SER A 7 -5.69 24.63 -7.76
CA SER A 7 -6.16 24.56 -6.38
C SER A 7 -7.65 24.25 -6.42
N GLU A 8 -8.04 22.99 -6.18
CA GLU A 8 -9.44 22.62 -6.10
C GLU A 8 -10.01 23.11 -4.78
N ILE A 9 -11.06 23.92 -4.88
CA ILE A 9 -11.80 24.39 -3.73
C ILE A 9 -12.99 23.45 -3.53
N LEU A 10 -13.00 22.71 -2.43
CA LEU A 10 -14.07 21.79 -2.06
C LEU A 10 -14.94 22.40 -0.96
N MET A 11 -16.26 22.25 -1.07
CA MET A 11 -17.15 22.52 0.06
C MET A 11 -17.23 21.29 0.96
N TYR A 12 -16.62 21.38 2.15
CA TYR A 12 -16.84 20.39 3.20
C TYR A 12 -18.13 20.73 3.94
N GLN A 13 -19.07 19.78 3.95
CA GLN A 13 -20.29 19.86 4.73
C GLN A 13 -20.23 18.85 5.88
N THR A 14 -20.49 19.31 7.10
CA THR A 14 -20.58 18.41 8.26
C THR A 14 -21.74 17.42 8.11
N GLU A 15 -21.68 16.26 8.78
CA GLU A 15 -22.72 15.20 8.67
C GLU A 15 -24.14 15.69 9.00
N ASP A 16 -24.28 16.72 9.84
CA ASP A 16 -25.55 17.36 10.19
C ASP A 16 -25.98 18.47 9.22
N GLY A 17 -25.19 18.73 8.18
CA GLY A 17 -25.47 19.72 7.14
C GLY A 17 -25.24 21.18 7.53
N GLN A 18 -24.88 21.46 8.79
CA GLN A 18 -24.93 22.80 9.38
C GLN A 18 -23.70 23.67 9.11
N THR A 19 -22.52 23.07 9.00
CA THR A 19 -21.29 23.82 8.73
C THR A 19 -20.83 23.53 7.31
N LYS A 20 -20.52 24.61 6.59
CA LYS A 20 -20.11 24.61 5.19
C LYS A 20 -18.81 25.37 5.08
N ILE A 21 -17.70 24.66 4.91
CA ILE A 21 -16.37 25.25 4.88
C ILE A 21 -15.80 25.08 3.49
N GLU A 22 -15.34 26.18 2.93
CA GLU A 22 -14.55 26.20 1.72
C GLU A 22 -13.14 25.69 2.05
N VAL A 23 -12.70 24.62 1.40
CA VAL A 23 -11.45 23.93 1.70
C VAL A 23 -10.56 23.98 0.47
N ARG A 24 -9.29 24.36 0.63
CA ARG A 24 -8.31 24.29 -0.46
C ARG A 24 -7.64 22.92 -0.45
N MET A 25 -7.60 22.29 -1.62
CA MET A 25 -6.81 21.09 -1.89
C MET A 25 -5.58 21.48 -2.72
N GLU A 26 -4.39 21.12 -2.25
CA GLU A 26 -3.12 21.29 -2.96
C GLU A 26 -2.13 20.24 -2.44
N ASP A 27 -1.31 19.66 -3.34
CA ASP A 27 -0.38 18.58 -3.04
C ASP A 27 -1.02 17.40 -2.28
N GLU A 28 -2.20 16.97 -2.74
CA GLU A 28 -2.96 15.84 -2.18
C GLU A 28 -3.36 16.01 -0.70
N THR A 29 -3.27 17.23 -0.15
CA THR A 29 -3.67 17.52 1.23
C THR A 29 -4.66 18.67 1.32
N VAL A 30 -5.32 18.72 2.47
CA VAL A 30 -6.32 19.72 2.83
C VAL A 30 -5.63 20.86 3.56
N TRP A 31 -5.88 22.10 3.11
CA TRP A 31 -5.37 23.31 3.73
C TRP A 31 -6.50 24.17 4.30
N LEU A 32 -6.39 24.50 5.60
CA LEU A 32 -7.31 25.41 6.28
C LEU A 32 -6.55 26.56 6.96
N SER A 33 -7.08 27.78 6.83
CA SER A 33 -6.65 28.92 7.63
C SER A 33 -7.09 28.78 9.08
N LEU A 34 -6.47 29.57 9.96
CA LEU A 34 -6.87 29.67 11.38
C LEU A 34 -8.37 29.98 11.54
N ASN A 35 -8.92 30.80 10.66
CA ASN A 35 -10.34 31.19 10.68
C ASN A 35 -11.25 30.02 10.33
N GLN A 36 -10.90 29.26 9.29
CA GLN A 36 -11.67 28.08 8.88
C GLN A 36 -11.62 26.98 9.94
N MET A 37 -10.47 26.77 10.60
CA MET A 37 -10.39 25.82 11.72
C MET A 37 -11.21 26.26 12.93
N ALA A 38 -11.24 27.56 13.24
CA ALA A 38 -12.10 28.12 14.29
C ALA A 38 -13.58 27.84 14.02
N GLU A 39 -14.02 27.99 12.75
CA GLU A 39 -15.38 27.66 12.31
C GLU A 39 -15.65 26.14 12.36
N LEU A 40 -14.75 25.32 11.82
CA LEU A 40 -14.84 23.85 11.81
C LEU A 40 -15.05 23.28 13.20
N PHE A 41 -14.20 23.70 14.14
CA PHE A 41 -14.23 23.18 15.50
C PHE A 41 -15.11 24.01 16.44
N GLN A 42 -15.81 25.04 15.94
CA GLN A 42 -16.65 25.95 16.72
C GLN A 42 -15.94 26.44 18.00
N ARG A 43 -14.76 27.03 17.81
CA ARG A 43 -13.92 27.58 18.89
C ARG A 43 -13.28 28.89 18.48
N ASP A 44 -12.92 29.68 19.49
CA ASP A 44 -12.24 30.96 19.27
C ASP A 44 -10.88 30.76 18.61
N LYS A 45 -10.54 31.69 17.71
CA LYS A 45 -9.24 31.71 17.00
C LYS A 45 -8.05 31.66 17.96
N SER A 46 -8.16 32.31 19.12
CA SER A 46 -7.12 32.30 20.15
C SER A 46 -6.88 30.90 20.73
N VAL A 47 -7.93 30.10 20.88
CA VAL A 47 -7.83 28.71 21.36
C VAL A 47 -7.17 27.83 20.31
N ILE A 48 -7.60 27.95 19.04
CA ILE A 48 -6.98 27.20 17.93
C ILE A 48 -5.50 27.57 17.78
N SER A 49 -5.18 28.87 17.77
CA SER A 49 -3.80 29.36 17.67
C SER A 49 -2.92 28.84 18.82
N ARG A 50 -3.46 28.78 20.04
CA ARG A 50 -2.75 28.19 21.18
C ARG A 50 -2.47 26.70 20.97
N HIS A 51 -3.43 25.94 20.45
CA HIS A 51 -3.20 24.52 20.18
C HIS A 51 -2.14 24.31 19.10
N ILE A 52 -2.17 25.08 18.01
CA ILE A 52 -1.13 25.03 16.95
C ILE A 52 0.26 25.32 17.52
N LYS A 53 0.40 26.39 18.31
CA LYS A 53 1.67 26.72 18.97
C LYS A 53 2.19 25.59 19.85
N ASN A 54 1.29 24.92 20.58
CA ASN A 54 1.67 23.78 21.41
C ASN A 54 2.10 22.57 20.56
N VAL A 55 1.44 22.29 19.42
CA VAL A 55 1.82 21.21 18.50
C VAL A 55 3.29 21.35 18.07
N PHE A 56 3.69 22.57 17.69
CA PHE A 56 5.07 22.85 17.28
C PHE A 56 6.04 22.86 18.46
N ALA A 57 5.64 23.42 19.61
CA ALA A 57 6.49 23.45 20.80
C ALA A 57 6.76 22.05 21.38
N GLU A 58 5.81 21.13 21.26
CA GLU A 58 5.95 19.73 21.65
C GLU A 58 6.76 18.90 20.63
N GLY A 59 7.06 19.47 19.45
CA GLY A 59 7.77 18.79 18.38
C GLY A 59 6.97 17.68 17.70
N GLU A 60 5.64 17.70 17.80
CA GLU A 60 4.77 16.72 17.13
C GLU A 60 4.82 16.89 15.61
N LEU A 61 4.86 18.14 15.13
CA LEU A 61 4.95 18.49 13.71
C LEU A 61 6.06 19.53 13.49
N ASP A 62 6.75 19.44 12.36
CA ASP A 62 7.70 20.46 11.90
C ASP A 62 6.93 21.56 11.14
N GLU A 63 6.96 22.78 11.66
CA GLU A 63 6.25 23.94 11.12
C GLU A 63 6.55 24.16 9.61
N LYS A 64 7.78 23.90 9.17
CA LYS A 64 8.19 24.12 7.78
C LYS A 64 7.52 23.19 6.77
N SER A 65 7.06 22.02 7.20
CA SER A 65 6.42 21.04 6.31
C SER A 65 4.89 21.12 6.31
N VAL A 66 4.29 21.84 7.27
CA VAL A 66 2.83 21.81 7.51
C VAL A 66 2.16 23.19 7.46
N VAL A 67 2.93 24.26 7.27
CA VAL A 67 2.43 25.64 7.15
C VAL A 67 2.79 26.21 5.78
N ALA A 68 1.81 26.78 5.09
CA ALA A 68 1.99 27.48 3.82
C ALA A 68 1.37 28.88 3.89
N ASN A 69 2.01 29.84 3.22
CA ASN A 69 1.48 31.20 3.09
C ASN A 69 0.81 31.36 1.73
N PHE A 70 -0.47 31.70 1.73
CA PHE A 70 -1.23 31.94 0.52
C PHE A 70 -1.65 33.40 0.43
N ALA A 71 -1.48 33.98 -0.77
CA ALA A 71 -1.96 35.30 -1.07
C ALA A 71 -3.49 35.30 -1.14
N THR A 72 -4.14 36.10 -0.29
CA THR A 72 -5.59 36.31 -0.28
C THR A 72 -5.89 37.79 -0.51
N THR A 73 -6.66 38.09 -1.54
CA THR A 73 -7.11 39.46 -1.81
C THR A 73 -8.37 39.73 -1.01
N ALA A 74 -8.32 40.67 -0.08
CA ALA A 74 -9.48 41.02 0.74
C ALA A 74 -10.40 41.99 -0.01
N ALA A 75 -11.60 42.22 0.54
CA ALA A 75 -12.62 43.10 -0.04
C ALA A 75 -12.18 44.57 -0.18
N ASP A 76 -11.08 44.96 0.48
CA ASP A 76 -10.44 46.28 0.37
C ASP A 76 -9.47 46.38 -0.83
N GLY A 77 -9.35 45.32 -1.64
CA GLY A 77 -8.47 45.24 -2.81
C GLY A 77 -6.99 45.00 -2.45
N LYS A 78 -6.65 44.81 -1.17
CA LYS A 78 -5.28 44.53 -0.74
C LYS A 78 -5.03 43.03 -0.64
N THR A 79 -3.84 42.62 -1.04
CA THR A 79 -3.38 41.24 -0.92
C THR A 79 -2.68 41.04 0.43
N TYR A 80 -3.16 40.08 1.21
CA TYR A 80 -2.59 39.66 2.48
C TYR A 80 -2.03 38.25 2.32
N ASN A 81 -0.86 37.99 2.90
CA ASN A 81 -0.37 36.62 3.06
C ASN A 81 -1.02 36.02 4.30
N VAL A 82 -1.81 34.97 4.09
CA VAL A 82 -2.52 34.26 5.16
C VAL A 82 -1.88 32.89 5.32
N GLU A 83 -1.62 32.51 6.57
CA GLU A 83 -1.12 31.19 6.92
C GLU A 83 -2.26 30.16 6.83
N TYR A 84 -1.94 29.04 6.17
CA TYR A 84 -2.77 27.86 6.09
C TYR A 84 -2.00 26.68 6.68
N PHE A 85 -2.78 25.78 7.27
CA PHE A 85 -2.29 24.61 7.97
C PHE A 85 -2.83 23.36 7.28
N ASN A 86 -1.95 22.38 7.07
CA ASN A 86 -2.28 21.15 6.36
C ASN A 86 -3.16 20.20 7.22
N LEU A 87 -3.52 19.05 6.64
CA LEU A 87 -4.35 18.04 7.28
C LEU A 87 -3.79 17.55 8.63
N ASP A 88 -2.48 17.43 8.78
CA ASP A 88 -1.86 16.93 10.02
C ASP A 88 -2.11 17.88 11.20
N VAL A 89 -1.95 19.19 10.97
CA VAL A 89 -2.27 20.21 11.99
C VAL A 89 -3.75 20.18 12.31
N ILE A 90 -4.62 20.06 11.31
CA ILE A 90 -6.08 20.02 11.50
C ILE A 90 -6.49 18.83 12.35
N ILE A 91 -5.95 17.63 12.07
CA ILE A 91 -6.20 16.41 12.86
C ILE A 91 -5.70 16.62 14.29
N SER A 92 -4.46 17.07 14.44
CA SER A 92 -3.80 17.25 15.73
C SER A 92 -4.54 18.25 16.63
N VAL A 93 -4.99 19.37 16.07
CA VAL A 93 -5.85 20.35 16.75
C VAL A 93 -7.22 19.73 17.07
N GLY A 94 -7.85 19.00 16.15
CA GLY A 94 -9.14 18.35 16.35
C GLY A 94 -9.18 17.41 17.56
N TYR A 95 -8.08 16.70 17.82
CA TYR A 95 -7.94 15.86 19.03
C TYR A 95 -7.83 16.69 20.32
N ARG A 96 -7.22 17.88 20.28
CA ARG A 96 -7.00 18.74 21.45
C ARG A 96 -8.17 19.68 21.77
N VAL A 97 -9.00 20.00 20.78
CA VAL A 97 -10.09 20.98 20.95
C VAL A 97 -11.25 20.39 21.75
N LYS A 98 -11.58 21.03 22.87
CA LYS A 98 -12.75 20.69 23.68
C LYS A 98 -14.00 21.39 23.14
N SER A 99 -14.65 20.92 22.09
CA SER A 99 -15.96 21.46 21.64
C SER A 99 -16.91 20.34 21.25
N HIS A 100 -18.19 20.65 21.00
CA HIS A 100 -19.12 19.65 20.47
C HIS A 100 -18.60 19.08 19.14
N ARG A 101 -18.14 19.96 18.22
CA ARG A 101 -17.52 19.55 16.96
C ARG A 101 -16.23 18.75 17.13
N GLY A 102 -15.35 19.16 18.05
CA GLY A 102 -14.14 18.39 18.37
C GLY A 102 -14.47 17.00 18.93
N THR A 103 -15.53 16.88 19.72
CA THR A 103 -16.02 15.58 20.21
C THR A 103 -16.55 14.71 19.05
N GLN A 104 -17.37 15.27 18.15
CA GLN A 104 -17.83 14.54 16.96
C GLN A 104 -16.67 14.07 16.08
N PHE A 105 -15.71 14.97 15.83
CA PHE A 105 -14.49 14.64 15.08
C PHE A 105 -13.73 13.47 15.70
N ARG A 106 -13.50 13.48 17.03
CA ARG A 106 -12.83 12.38 17.72
C ARG A 106 -13.63 11.07 17.67
N ILE A 107 -14.95 11.13 17.82
CA ILE A 107 -15.82 9.93 17.70
C ILE A 107 -15.66 9.34 16.30
N TRP A 108 -15.79 10.16 15.26
CA TRP A 108 -15.63 9.74 13.87
C TRP A 108 -14.23 9.15 13.60
N ALA A 109 -13.17 9.86 14.00
CA ALA A 109 -11.80 9.41 13.78
C ALA A 109 -11.49 8.10 14.52
N THR A 110 -11.99 7.96 15.75
CA THR A 110 -11.87 6.72 16.53
C THR A 110 -12.61 5.56 15.88
N GLN A 111 -13.79 5.79 15.29
CA GLN A 111 -14.52 4.76 14.55
C GLN A 111 -13.74 4.29 13.32
N ARG A 112 -13.14 5.22 12.56
CA ARG A 112 -12.29 4.88 11.40
C ARG A 112 -11.05 4.09 11.81
N LEU A 113 -10.36 4.52 12.87
CA LEU A 113 -9.19 3.81 13.40
C LEU A 113 -9.57 2.42 13.92
N LYS A 114 -10.67 2.30 14.67
CA LYS A 114 -11.19 1.01 15.15
C LYS A 114 -11.54 0.08 14.00
N GLU A 115 -12.19 0.60 12.96
CA GLU A 115 -12.50 -0.15 11.76
C GLU A 115 -11.23 -0.68 11.08
N TYR A 116 -10.23 0.16 10.89
CA TYR A 116 -8.94 -0.24 10.32
C TYR A 116 -8.24 -1.30 11.17
N ILE A 117 -8.20 -1.14 12.50
CA ILE A 117 -7.57 -2.11 13.40
C ILE A 117 -8.26 -3.49 13.33
N ILE A 118 -9.60 -3.52 13.21
CA ILE A 118 -10.36 -4.78 13.18
C ILE A 118 -10.35 -5.42 11.79
N LYS A 119 -10.56 -4.64 10.73
CA LYS A 119 -10.77 -5.15 9.36
C LYS A 119 -9.51 -5.12 8.50
N GLY A 120 -8.51 -4.31 8.86
CA GLY A 120 -7.32 -4.03 8.05
C GLY A 120 -7.52 -2.95 6.98
N PHE A 121 -8.70 -2.32 6.88
CA PHE A 121 -8.98 -1.25 5.92
C PHE A 121 -10.09 -0.32 6.42
N THR A 122 -10.13 0.91 5.92
CA THR A 122 -11.27 1.84 6.04
C THR A 122 -11.53 2.48 4.68
N MET A 123 -12.79 2.74 4.34
CA MET A 123 -13.17 3.18 3.00
C MET A 123 -14.33 4.16 3.07
N ASN A 124 -14.32 5.15 2.16
CA ASN A 124 -15.44 6.07 1.97
C ASN A 124 -16.14 5.72 0.64
N ASP A 125 -17.10 4.78 0.71
CA ASP A 125 -17.84 4.27 -0.45
C ASP A 125 -18.52 5.38 -1.26
N ASP A 126 -19.13 6.36 -0.60
CA ASP A 126 -19.87 7.43 -1.27
C ASP A 126 -18.94 8.36 -2.05
N LEU A 127 -17.75 8.65 -1.49
CA LEU A 127 -16.74 9.42 -2.20
C LEU A 127 -16.24 8.67 -3.43
N LEU A 128 -15.91 7.38 -3.29
CA LEU A 128 -15.44 6.55 -4.40
C LEU A 128 -16.49 6.42 -5.51
N LYS A 129 -17.78 6.30 -5.16
CA LYS A 129 -18.88 6.22 -6.13
C LYS A 129 -19.14 7.54 -6.86
N LYS A 130 -18.93 8.69 -6.21
CA LYS A 130 -19.29 10.02 -6.76
C LYS A 130 -18.14 10.72 -7.47
N ALA A 131 -16.91 10.60 -6.98
CA ALA A 131 -15.75 11.32 -7.50
C ALA A 131 -14.91 10.50 -8.50
N GLY A 132 -15.36 9.29 -8.86
CA GLY A 132 -14.61 8.39 -9.73
C GLY A 132 -13.28 7.92 -9.14
N GLY A 133 -13.02 8.15 -7.85
CA GLY A 133 -11.88 7.65 -7.09
C GLY A 133 -10.48 8.05 -7.59
N GLY A 134 -10.38 8.77 -8.71
CA GLY A 134 -9.14 9.10 -9.39
C GLY A 134 -8.19 7.90 -9.55
N ASN A 135 -6.89 8.20 -9.58
CA ASN A 135 -5.83 7.19 -9.61
C ASN A 135 -5.83 6.30 -8.36
N TYR A 136 -6.34 6.77 -7.21
CA TYR A 136 -6.34 6.01 -5.96
C TYR A 136 -7.30 4.80 -5.99
N PHE A 137 -8.40 4.89 -6.72
CA PHE A 137 -9.28 3.73 -6.89
C PHE A 137 -8.64 2.65 -7.74
N GLU A 138 -7.91 3.04 -8.78
CA GLU A 138 -7.12 2.10 -9.58
C GLU A 138 -6.00 1.46 -8.74
N GLU A 139 -5.27 2.25 -7.95
CA GLU A 139 -4.27 1.75 -7.00
C GLU A 139 -4.89 0.75 -6.00
N LEU A 140 -6.05 1.08 -5.44
CA LEU A 140 -6.77 0.20 -4.52
C LEU A 140 -7.15 -1.13 -5.19
N LEU A 141 -7.65 -1.09 -6.42
CA LEU A 141 -7.98 -2.29 -7.19
C LEU A 141 -6.74 -3.15 -7.46
N GLU A 142 -5.60 -2.53 -7.77
CA GLU A 142 -4.35 -3.25 -7.99
C GLU A 142 -3.84 -3.91 -6.71
N ARG A 143 -3.89 -3.22 -5.57
CA ARG A 143 -3.56 -3.80 -4.26
C ARG A 143 -4.48 -4.96 -3.90
N ILE A 144 -5.78 -4.85 -4.17
CA ILE A 144 -6.74 -5.95 -3.96
C ILE A 144 -6.39 -7.14 -4.84
N ARG A 145 -6.08 -6.92 -6.13
CA ARG A 145 -5.69 -8.00 -7.05
C ARG A 145 -4.41 -8.69 -6.58
N ASP A 146 -3.42 -7.93 -6.10
CA ASP A 146 -2.17 -8.48 -5.59
C ASP A 146 -2.37 -9.33 -4.32
N ILE A 147 -3.25 -8.88 -3.41
CA ILE A 147 -3.64 -9.64 -2.23
C ILE A 147 -4.36 -10.93 -2.62
N ARG A 148 -5.32 -10.86 -3.56
CA ARG A 148 -6.07 -12.03 -4.06
C ARG A 148 -5.19 -13.04 -4.77
N SER A 149 -4.16 -12.58 -5.50
CA SER A 149 -3.22 -13.44 -6.21
C SER A 149 -2.11 -14.01 -5.33
N SER A 150 -1.97 -13.53 -4.09
CA SER A 150 -1.06 -14.16 -3.13
C SER A 150 -1.38 -15.66 -3.05
N GLU A 151 -0.35 -16.50 -3.12
CA GLU A 151 -0.52 -17.96 -3.24
C GLU A 151 -1.50 -18.50 -2.20
N LYS A 152 -1.36 -18.06 -0.94
CA LYS A 152 -2.24 -18.46 0.15
C LYS A 152 -3.73 -18.14 -0.09
N VAL A 153 -4.03 -16.93 -0.57
CA VAL A 153 -5.41 -16.50 -0.80
C VAL A 153 -5.98 -17.18 -2.05
N PHE A 154 -5.18 -17.27 -3.10
CA PHE A 154 -5.52 -17.99 -4.33
C PHE A 154 -5.88 -19.45 -4.03
N TYR A 155 -4.98 -20.19 -3.37
CA TYR A 155 -5.19 -21.59 -3.02
C TYR A 155 -6.44 -21.77 -2.16
N ARG A 156 -6.65 -20.92 -1.15
CA ARG A 156 -7.86 -20.99 -0.31
C ARG A 156 -9.13 -20.83 -1.14
N LYS A 157 -9.17 -19.84 -2.03
CA LYS A 157 -10.34 -19.58 -2.88
C LYS A 157 -10.61 -20.70 -3.88
N ILE A 158 -9.56 -21.22 -4.51
CA ILE A 158 -9.71 -22.36 -5.42
C ILE A 158 -10.16 -23.61 -4.66
N LEU A 159 -9.63 -23.87 -3.45
CA LEU A 159 -10.10 -24.96 -2.60
C LEU A 159 -11.58 -24.81 -2.25
N ASP A 160 -12.01 -23.62 -1.80
CA ASP A 160 -13.40 -23.35 -1.44
C ASP A 160 -14.35 -23.65 -2.61
N ILE A 161 -13.98 -23.26 -3.83
CA ILE A 161 -14.78 -23.49 -5.04
C ILE A 161 -14.71 -24.94 -5.49
N TYR A 162 -13.52 -25.54 -5.54
CA TYR A 162 -13.34 -26.92 -5.98
C TYR A 162 -14.04 -27.91 -5.03
N ALA A 163 -14.09 -27.60 -3.73
CA ALA A 163 -14.83 -28.38 -2.74
C ALA A 163 -16.36 -28.32 -2.93
N THR A 164 -16.90 -27.40 -3.74
CA THR A 164 -18.32 -27.42 -4.12
C THR A 164 -18.66 -28.47 -5.17
N SER A 165 -17.67 -29.23 -5.66
CA SER A 165 -17.90 -30.31 -6.60
C SER A 165 -18.76 -31.40 -5.98
N ILE A 166 -19.71 -31.95 -6.75
CA ILE A 166 -20.63 -32.99 -6.27
C ILE A 166 -19.87 -34.25 -5.83
N ASP A 167 -18.82 -34.59 -6.56
CA ASP A 167 -17.99 -35.78 -6.37
C ASP A 167 -16.67 -35.47 -5.64
N TYR A 168 -16.58 -34.34 -4.93
CA TYR A 168 -15.34 -33.92 -4.29
C TYR A 168 -14.73 -35.02 -3.40
N SER A 169 -13.47 -35.34 -3.66
CA SER A 169 -12.67 -36.26 -2.86
C SER A 169 -11.25 -35.71 -2.72
N PRO A 170 -10.74 -35.50 -1.49
CA PRO A 170 -9.41 -34.94 -1.27
C PRO A 170 -8.28 -35.87 -1.73
N ASP A 171 -8.47 -37.18 -1.62
CA ASP A 171 -7.45 -38.18 -1.95
C ASP A 171 -7.52 -38.67 -3.41
N ALA A 172 -8.51 -38.20 -4.17
CA ALA A 172 -8.63 -38.56 -5.57
C ALA A 172 -7.44 -38.02 -6.39
N ALA A 173 -6.91 -38.86 -7.28
CA ALA A 173 -5.77 -38.50 -8.13
C ALA A 173 -6.01 -37.20 -8.94
N ILE A 174 -7.25 -36.96 -9.38
CA ILE A 174 -7.64 -35.73 -10.08
C ILE A 174 -7.49 -34.47 -9.22
N SER A 175 -7.84 -34.53 -7.93
CA SER A 175 -7.67 -33.41 -6.99
C SER A 175 -6.20 -33.11 -6.76
N LEU A 176 -5.39 -34.15 -6.50
CA LEU A 176 -3.94 -34.01 -6.33
C LEU A 176 -3.30 -33.39 -7.56
N GLN A 177 -3.62 -33.89 -8.75
CA GLN A 177 -3.10 -33.38 -10.02
C GLN A 177 -3.57 -31.94 -10.29
N PHE A 178 -4.84 -31.61 -10.01
CA PHE A 178 -5.36 -30.27 -10.20
C PHE A 178 -4.59 -29.24 -9.36
N PHE A 179 -4.42 -29.48 -8.05
CA PHE A 179 -3.71 -28.54 -7.18
C PHE A 179 -2.20 -28.47 -7.44
N GLN A 180 -1.60 -29.54 -7.95
CA GLN A 180 -0.20 -29.55 -8.42
C GLN A 180 0.01 -28.73 -9.70
N THR A 181 -1.01 -28.65 -10.56
CA THR A 181 -0.87 -28.05 -11.90
C THR A 181 -1.46 -26.65 -12.02
N VAL A 182 -2.48 -26.31 -11.22
CA VAL A 182 -3.22 -25.04 -11.32
C VAL A 182 -2.29 -23.82 -11.23
N GLN A 183 -1.35 -23.80 -10.28
CA GLN A 183 -0.41 -22.70 -10.13
C GLN A 183 0.50 -22.58 -11.36
N ASN A 184 1.08 -23.70 -11.82
CA ASN A 184 1.96 -23.69 -12.98
C ASN A 184 1.24 -23.28 -14.26
N LYS A 185 -0.05 -23.61 -14.40
CA LYS A 185 -0.88 -23.14 -15.51
C LYS A 185 -1.07 -21.62 -15.48
N MET A 186 -1.28 -21.01 -14.30
CA MET A 186 -1.39 -19.56 -14.16
C MET A 186 -0.07 -18.84 -14.48
N HIS A 187 1.05 -19.34 -13.96
CA HIS A 187 2.39 -18.80 -14.26
C HIS A 187 2.71 -18.92 -15.75
N TRP A 188 2.42 -20.07 -16.35
CA TRP A 188 2.66 -20.28 -17.78
C TRP A 188 1.81 -19.34 -18.64
N ALA A 189 0.54 -19.16 -18.31
CA ALA A 189 -0.33 -18.24 -19.03
C ALA A 189 0.12 -16.78 -18.90
N ALA A 190 0.73 -16.39 -17.77
CA ALA A 190 1.18 -15.02 -17.54
C ALA A 190 2.51 -14.71 -18.23
N HIS A 191 3.46 -15.64 -18.23
CA HIS A 191 4.84 -15.35 -18.63
C HIS A 191 5.61 -16.55 -19.23
N GLY A 192 4.93 -17.63 -19.63
CA GLY A 192 5.52 -18.75 -20.37
C GLY A 192 6.51 -19.63 -19.59
N HIS A 193 6.47 -19.59 -18.25
CA HIS A 193 7.34 -20.39 -17.40
C HIS A 193 6.55 -21.00 -16.23
N THR A 194 6.99 -22.14 -15.71
CA THR A 194 6.48 -22.64 -14.42
C THR A 194 7.05 -21.84 -13.26
N ALA A 195 6.43 -21.92 -12.08
CA ALA A 195 6.92 -21.24 -10.89
C ALA A 195 8.37 -21.65 -10.54
N ALA A 196 8.67 -22.96 -10.65
CA ALA A 196 9.99 -23.50 -10.41
C ALA A 196 11.04 -23.00 -11.44
N GLU A 197 10.65 -22.88 -12.71
CA GLU A 197 11.53 -22.35 -13.76
C GLU A 197 11.88 -20.88 -13.51
N ILE A 198 10.93 -20.05 -13.08
CA ILE A 198 11.18 -18.64 -12.74
C ILE A 198 12.21 -18.53 -11.62
N VAL A 199 11.98 -19.21 -10.50
CA VAL A 199 12.91 -19.18 -9.36
C VAL A 199 14.29 -19.67 -9.79
N TYR A 200 14.35 -20.80 -10.49
CA TYR A 200 15.61 -21.38 -10.91
C TYR A 200 16.36 -20.48 -11.91
N GLN A 201 15.68 -19.82 -12.84
CA GLN A 201 16.35 -18.98 -13.83
C GLN A 201 16.79 -17.63 -13.26
N ARG A 202 16.00 -17.05 -12.33
CA ARG A 202 16.17 -15.65 -11.91
C ARG A 202 16.88 -15.47 -10.57
N ALA A 203 16.86 -16.46 -9.69
CA ALA A 203 17.61 -16.41 -8.43
C ALA A 203 19.13 -16.33 -8.71
N ASP A 204 19.72 -15.20 -8.34
CA ASP A 204 21.13 -14.88 -8.63
C ASP A 204 21.71 -13.92 -7.59
N SER A 205 22.60 -14.43 -6.73
CA SER A 205 23.30 -13.69 -5.66
C SER A 205 24.22 -12.56 -6.13
N THR A 206 24.47 -12.43 -7.43
CA THR A 206 25.25 -11.33 -8.01
C THR A 206 24.42 -10.10 -8.29
N LYS A 207 23.09 -10.24 -8.36
CA LYS A 207 22.16 -9.15 -8.61
C LYS A 207 21.72 -8.48 -7.29
N PRO A 208 21.30 -7.20 -7.35
CA PRO A 208 20.62 -6.56 -6.22
C PRO A 208 19.46 -7.43 -5.74
N PHE A 209 19.36 -7.63 -4.42
CA PHE A 209 18.31 -8.44 -3.78
C PHE A 209 18.12 -9.85 -4.40
N MET A 210 19.20 -10.44 -4.92
CA MET A 210 19.19 -11.73 -5.62
C MET A 210 18.37 -11.79 -6.91
N GLY A 211 18.03 -10.63 -7.50
CA GLY A 211 17.12 -10.54 -8.63
C GLY A 211 15.64 -10.52 -8.25
N MET A 212 15.30 -10.46 -6.95
CA MET A 212 13.93 -10.22 -6.50
C MET A 212 13.54 -8.76 -6.71
N THR A 213 12.29 -8.57 -7.13
CA THR A 213 11.64 -7.27 -7.38
C THR A 213 10.58 -6.97 -6.34
N ASN A 214 10.03 -8.00 -5.68
CA ASN A 214 8.95 -7.87 -4.70
C ASN A 214 9.29 -8.69 -3.44
N PHE A 215 9.46 -8.02 -2.30
CA PHE A 215 9.71 -8.64 -0.98
C PHE A 215 9.41 -7.63 0.12
N THR A 216 9.29 -8.11 1.36
CA THR A 216 8.98 -7.27 2.51
C THR A 216 10.23 -6.82 3.26
N GLY A 217 10.24 -5.58 3.74
CA GLY A 217 11.36 -5.01 4.49
C GLY A 217 12.52 -4.51 3.62
N SER A 218 13.68 -4.30 4.23
CA SER A 218 14.86 -3.71 3.56
C SER A 218 15.77 -4.73 2.87
N LYS A 219 15.67 -6.01 3.24
CA LYS A 219 16.43 -7.12 2.66
C LYS A 219 15.51 -8.34 2.53
N PRO A 220 15.63 -9.12 1.44
CA PRO A 220 14.82 -10.31 1.27
C PRO A 220 15.18 -11.39 2.30
N THR A 221 14.22 -12.25 2.61
CA THR A 221 14.38 -13.41 3.49
C THR A 221 14.58 -14.71 2.71
N ARG A 222 15.09 -15.74 3.40
CA ARG A 222 15.26 -17.10 2.83
C ARG A 222 13.94 -17.71 2.35
N SER A 223 12.85 -17.41 3.03
CA SER A 223 11.52 -17.90 2.64
C SER A 223 11.05 -17.21 1.36
N GLU A 224 11.29 -15.91 1.25
CA GLU A 224 10.95 -15.12 0.06
C GLU A 224 11.78 -15.51 -1.17
N SER A 225 13.02 -15.97 -0.99
CA SER A 225 13.85 -16.41 -2.13
C SER A 225 13.29 -17.62 -2.86
N GLN A 226 12.36 -18.37 -2.26
CA GLN A 226 11.73 -19.54 -2.86
C GLN A 226 10.41 -19.23 -3.58
N ILE A 227 9.90 -18.00 -3.47
CA ILE A 227 8.60 -17.60 -4.03
C ILE A 227 8.80 -17.07 -5.44
N ALA A 228 8.17 -17.70 -6.44
CA ALA A 228 8.31 -17.32 -7.85
C ALA A 228 7.84 -15.89 -8.14
N LYS A 229 6.73 -15.47 -7.50
CA LYS A 229 6.16 -14.12 -7.62
C LYS A 229 7.18 -13.01 -7.34
N ASN A 230 8.13 -13.26 -6.43
CA ASN A 230 9.12 -12.27 -6.01
C ASN A 230 10.18 -11.97 -7.08
N TYR A 231 10.27 -12.79 -8.14
CA TYR A 231 11.21 -12.62 -9.24
C TYR A 231 10.53 -12.13 -10.54
N LEU A 232 9.25 -11.78 -10.49
CA LEU A 232 8.50 -11.30 -11.64
C LEU A 232 8.73 -9.80 -11.86
N THR A 233 8.79 -9.39 -13.12
CA THR A 233 8.73 -7.96 -13.46
C THR A 233 7.36 -7.38 -13.10
N GLU A 234 7.25 -6.06 -13.04
CA GLU A 234 5.98 -5.37 -12.74
C GLU A 234 4.88 -5.76 -13.75
N ASP A 235 5.21 -5.83 -15.03
CA ASP A 235 4.28 -6.24 -16.10
C ASP A 235 3.84 -7.70 -15.95
N GLU A 236 4.78 -8.63 -15.74
CA GLU A 236 4.46 -10.06 -15.56
C GLU A 236 3.60 -10.29 -14.31
N LEU A 237 3.90 -9.55 -13.24
CA LEU A 237 3.13 -9.58 -12.00
C LEU A 237 1.71 -9.06 -12.20
N ALA A 238 1.57 -7.94 -12.91
CA ALA A 238 0.27 -7.36 -13.25
C ALA A 238 -0.58 -8.33 -14.10
N VAL A 239 0.04 -8.99 -15.10
CA VAL A 239 -0.64 -10.00 -15.93
C VAL A 239 -1.05 -11.20 -15.07
N LEU A 240 -0.14 -11.77 -14.28
CA LEU A 240 -0.45 -12.90 -13.39
C LEU A 240 -1.60 -12.56 -12.43
N ASN A 241 -1.55 -11.39 -11.80
CA ASN A 241 -2.58 -10.92 -10.88
C ASN A 241 -3.95 -10.81 -11.57
N ARG A 242 -4.00 -10.33 -12.82
CA ARG A 242 -5.23 -10.19 -13.60
C ARG A 242 -5.80 -11.55 -14.03
N ILE A 243 -4.97 -12.47 -14.51
CA ILE A 243 -5.40 -13.83 -14.92
C ILE A 243 -5.97 -14.58 -13.71
N VAL A 244 -5.25 -14.57 -12.59
CA VAL A 244 -5.67 -15.22 -11.35
C VAL A 244 -7.01 -14.64 -10.87
N ASN A 245 -7.12 -13.31 -10.82
CA ASN A 245 -8.35 -12.65 -10.38
C ASN A 245 -9.55 -12.98 -11.29
N ALA A 246 -9.35 -12.91 -12.61
CA ALA A 246 -10.39 -13.22 -13.59
C ALA A 246 -10.86 -14.68 -13.51
N TYR A 247 -9.94 -15.62 -13.26
CA TYR A 247 -10.31 -17.02 -13.04
C TYR A 247 -11.13 -17.21 -11.76
N ILE A 248 -10.75 -16.57 -10.65
CA ILE A 248 -11.52 -16.65 -9.39
C ILE A 248 -12.93 -16.08 -9.62
N GLU A 249 -13.07 -14.93 -10.28
CA GLU A 249 -14.38 -14.34 -10.56
C GLU A 249 -15.24 -15.24 -11.45
N PHE A 250 -14.64 -15.82 -12.48
CA PHE A 250 -15.31 -16.80 -13.33
C PHE A 250 -15.80 -18.01 -12.52
N ALA A 251 -14.96 -18.54 -11.63
CA ALA A 251 -15.25 -19.72 -10.85
C ALA A 251 -16.31 -19.44 -9.76
N GLU A 252 -16.22 -18.28 -9.09
CA GLU A 252 -17.26 -17.79 -8.16
C GLU A 252 -18.60 -17.61 -8.87
N LEU A 253 -18.61 -17.10 -10.12
CA LEU A 253 -19.83 -16.96 -10.91
C LEU A 253 -20.48 -18.30 -11.25
N GLN A 254 -19.70 -19.34 -11.56
CA GLN A 254 -20.25 -20.69 -11.79
C GLN A 254 -20.92 -21.23 -10.51
N ALA A 255 -20.25 -21.05 -9.35
CA ALA A 255 -20.77 -21.46 -8.05
C ALA A 255 -22.05 -20.69 -7.67
N MET A 256 -22.09 -19.36 -7.86
CA MET A 256 -23.26 -18.52 -7.59
C MET A 256 -24.47 -18.90 -8.44
N ARG A 257 -24.23 -19.32 -9.69
CA ARG A 257 -25.28 -19.80 -10.60
C ARG A 257 -25.81 -21.19 -10.24
N ARG A 258 -25.29 -21.81 -9.17
CA ARG A 258 -25.66 -23.16 -8.70
C ARG A 258 -25.63 -24.20 -9.81
N LYS A 259 -24.71 -24.04 -10.77
CA LYS A 259 -24.51 -25.06 -11.80
C LYS A 259 -23.87 -26.27 -11.11
N PRO A 260 -24.45 -27.47 -11.24
CA PRO A 260 -23.81 -28.68 -10.77
C PRO A 260 -22.46 -28.83 -11.48
N MET A 261 -21.39 -28.97 -10.71
CA MET A 261 -20.02 -29.13 -11.20
C MET A 261 -19.41 -30.38 -10.58
N TYR A 262 -18.68 -31.14 -11.37
CA TYR A 262 -17.83 -32.23 -10.92
C TYR A 262 -16.36 -31.79 -10.93
N MET A 263 -15.49 -32.54 -10.25
CA MET A 263 -14.05 -32.26 -10.20
C MET A 263 -13.44 -32.13 -11.61
N ALA A 264 -13.84 -33.00 -12.54
CA ALA A 264 -13.39 -32.95 -13.93
C ALA A 264 -13.85 -31.70 -14.68
N ASP A 265 -15.03 -31.17 -14.35
CA ASP A 265 -15.55 -29.95 -14.98
C ASP A 265 -14.68 -28.76 -14.60
N TRP A 266 -14.23 -28.66 -13.34
CA TRP A 266 -13.32 -27.58 -12.92
C TRP A 266 -11.98 -27.61 -13.63
N VAL A 267 -11.44 -28.81 -13.88
CA VAL A 267 -10.21 -28.98 -14.68
C VAL A 267 -10.45 -28.49 -16.10
N SER A 268 -11.54 -28.92 -16.75
CA SER A 268 -11.89 -28.50 -18.11
C SER A 268 -12.13 -26.99 -18.19
N LYS A 269 -12.82 -26.41 -17.21
CA LYS A 269 -13.14 -24.98 -17.18
C LYS A 269 -11.91 -24.10 -16.95
N LEU A 270 -10.95 -24.55 -16.17
CA LEU A 270 -9.66 -23.87 -16.08
C LEU A 270 -8.96 -23.84 -17.44
N ASP A 271 -8.91 -24.98 -18.13
CA ASP A 271 -8.25 -25.05 -19.45
C ASP A 271 -9.00 -24.21 -20.49
N GLU A 272 -10.32 -24.27 -20.55
CA GLU A 272 -11.15 -23.42 -21.43
C GLU A 272 -10.92 -21.93 -21.15
N PHE A 273 -10.86 -21.54 -19.87
CA PHE A 273 -10.61 -20.16 -19.46
C PHE A 273 -9.25 -19.67 -19.98
N LEU A 274 -8.19 -20.47 -19.81
CA LEU A 274 -6.85 -20.11 -20.26
C LEU A 274 -6.73 -20.08 -21.80
N LYS A 275 -7.46 -20.94 -22.53
CA LYS A 275 -7.51 -20.86 -24.01
C LYS A 275 -8.18 -19.58 -24.47
N MET A 276 -9.27 -19.18 -23.80
CA MET A 276 -10.04 -17.99 -24.17
C MET A 276 -9.27 -16.69 -23.91
N SER A 277 -8.31 -16.69 -22.98
CA SER A 277 -7.45 -15.54 -22.69
C SER A 277 -6.25 -15.41 -23.64
N ASP A 278 -6.28 -16.08 -24.80
CA ASP A 278 -5.17 -16.16 -25.78
C ASP A 278 -3.83 -16.61 -25.16
N SER A 279 -3.89 -17.31 -24.03
CA SER A 279 -2.70 -17.78 -23.33
C SER A 279 -2.29 -19.17 -23.82
N GLU A 280 -1.00 -19.41 -23.96
CA GLU A 280 -0.51 -20.77 -24.16
C GLU A 280 -0.85 -21.62 -22.92
N ILE A 281 -1.27 -22.86 -23.15
CA ILE A 281 -1.57 -23.79 -22.05
C ILE A 281 -0.38 -24.68 -21.80
N LEU A 282 0.02 -24.75 -20.54
CA LEU A 282 0.99 -25.73 -20.08
C LEU A 282 0.44 -27.15 -20.26
N THR A 283 0.98 -27.88 -21.24
CA THR A 283 0.64 -29.29 -21.52
C THR A 283 1.67 -30.28 -20.97
N HIS A 284 2.73 -29.79 -20.32
CA HIS A 284 3.82 -30.58 -19.75
C HIS A 284 4.14 -30.19 -18.30
N ALA A 285 4.93 -30.98 -17.58
CA ALA A 285 5.27 -30.69 -16.17
C ALA A 285 6.29 -29.53 -16.00
N GLY A 286 6.91 -29.07 -17.09
CA GLY A 286 8.02 -28.12 -17.07
C GLY A 286 9.36 -28.85 -17.12
N LYS A 287 10.46 -28.09 -17.19
CA LYS A 287 11.82 -28.63 -17.29
C LYS A 287 12.54 -28.71 -15.95
N ILE A 288 12.13 -27.89 -14.98
CA ILE A 288 12.78 -27.77 -13.66
C ILE A 288 11.82 -28.25 -12.57
N SER A 289 12.31 -29.10 -11.67
CA SER A 289 11.54 -29.55 -10.52
C SER A 289 11.51 -28.50 -9.40
N HIS A 290 10.47 -28.53 -8.58
CA HIS A 290 10.37 -27.66 -7.41
C HIS A 290 11.58 -27.82 -6.47
N GLN A 291 12.05 -29.05 -6.25
CA GLN A 291 13.22 -29.31 -5.41
C GLN A 291 14.50 -28.67 -5.97
N GLN A 292 14.71 -28.73 -7.29
CA GLN A 292 15.87 -28.10 -7.94
C GLN A 292 15.82 -26.57 -7.81
N ALA A 293 14.64 -25.98 -8.02
CA ALA A 293 14.43 -24.54 -7.86
C ALA A 293 14.70 -24.07 -6.43
N THR A 294 14.12 -24.77 -5.44
CA THR A 294 14.29 -24.47 -4.01
C THR A 294 15.74 -24.60 -3.57
N GLN A 295 16.43 -25.66 -3.98
CA GLN A 295 17.84 -25.87 -3.65
C GLN A 295 18.70 -24.72 -4.19
N LYS A 296 18.53 -24.36 -5.46
CA LYS A 296 19.26 -23.22 -6.06
C LYS A 296 18.96 -21.91 -5.34
N ALA A 297 17.69 -21.63 -5.05
CA ALA A 297 17.29 -20.40 -4.38
C ALA A 297 17.89 -20.25 -2.97
N ILE A 298 18.01 -21.36 -2.24
CA ILE A 298 18.65 -21.40 -0.92
C ILE A 298 20.16 -21.15 -1.05
N GLU A 299 20.82 -21.81 -1.99
CA GLU A 299 22.27 -21.64 -2.22
C GLU A 299 22.61 -20.20 -2.62
N GLU A 300 21.84 -19.60 -3.53
CA GLU A 300 22.02 -18.20 -3.92
C GLU A 300 21.71 -17.25 -2.75
N TYR A 301 20.76 -17.60 -1.88
CA TYR A 301 20.46 -16.79 -0.69
C TYR A 301 21.61 -16.78 0.30
N GLU A 302 22.24 -17.93 0.52
CA GLU A 302 23.41 -18.03 1.41
C GLU A 302 24.57 -17.18 0.89
N LYS A 303 24.88 -17.27 -0.42
CA LYS A 303 25.91 -16.43 -1.07
C LYS A 303 25.59 -14.93 -0.96
N TYR A 304 24.34 -14.54 -1.19
CA TYR A 304 23.90 -13.16 -1.07
C TYR A 304 24.04 -12.66 0.36
N ARG A 305 23.59 -13.46 1.33
CA ARG A 305 23.69 -13.12 2.76
C ARG A 305 25.14 -12.90 3.18
N GLU A 306 26.06 -13.76 2.77
CA GLU A 306 27.50 -13.62 3.07
C GLU A 306 28.09 -12.32 2.49
N ARG A 307 27.79 -11.99 1.23
CA ARG A 307 28.23 -10.72 0.62
C ARG A 307 27.70 -9.49 1.35
N THR A 308 26.44 -9.58 1.78
CA THR A 308 25.69 -8.45 2.35
C THR A 308 25.85 -8.39 3.88
N GLN A 309 26.60 -9.32 4.48
CA GLN A 309 26.75 -9.47 5.94
C GLN A 309 27.53 -8.31 6.58
N ASN A 310 28.44 -7.69 5.82
CA ASN A 310 29.24 -6.56 6.29
C ASN A 310 28.61 -5.19 5.95
N GLU A 311 27.43 -5.18 5.32
CA GLU A 311 26.70 -3.94 5.11
C GLU A 311 26.02 -3.49 6.39
N LEU A 312 26.35 -2.28 6.83
CA LEU A 312 25.73 -1.62 7.98
C LEU A 312 24.20 -1.65 7.83
N SER A 313 23.52 -2.12 8.87
CA SER A 313 22.08 -2.02 8.99
C SER A 313 21.63 -0.56 9.02
N GLU A 314 20.38 -0.30 8.67
CA GLU A 314 19.78 1.04 8.78
C GLU A 314 19.90 1.62 10.20
N VAL A 315 19.83 0.76 11.22
CA VAL A 315 20.01 1.17 12.63
C VAL A 315 21.45 1.62 12.88
N GLU A 316 22.44 0.91 12.34
CA GLU A 316 23.85 1.29 12.48
C GLU A 316 24.17 2.55 11.68
N LYS A 317 23.58 2.74 10.50
CA LYS A 317 23.69 3.99 9.73
C LYS A 317 23.06 5.16 10.50
N HIS A 318 21.84 5.00 11.01
CA HIS A 318 21.19 6.03 11.84
C HIS A 318 21.97 6.32 13.12
N PHE A 319 22.57 5.30 13.75
CA PHE A 319 23.45 5.48 14.91
C PHE A 319 24.69 6.29 14.55
N LEU A 320 25.36 5.97 13.44
CA LEU A 320 26.52 6.74 12.94
C LEU A 320 26.13 8.18 12.58
N GLU A 321 24.99 8.40 11.93
CA GLU A 321 24.47 9.74 11.65
C GLU A 321 24.13 10.51 12.93
N SER A 322 23.60 9.83 13.95
CA SER A 322 23.31 10.44 15.26
C SER A 322 24.59 10.86 15.98
N ILE A 323 25.65 10.04 15.89
CA ILE A 323 26.99 10.37 16.41
C ILE A 323 27.56 11.56 15.64
N ASP A 324 27.47 11.58 14.31
CA ASP A 324 28.02 12.67 13.50
C ASP A 324 27.27 14.00 13.75
N LYS A 325 25.93 13.96 13.87
CA LYS A 325 25.12 15.12 14.29
C LYS A 325 25.51 15.60 15.69
N THR A 326 25.78 14.67 16.62
CA THR A 326 26.21 15.01 17.99
C THR A 326 27.62 15.60 18.00
N ALA A 327 28.54 15.05 17.22
CA ALA A 327 29.91 15.55 17.06
C ALA A 327 29.94 16.94 16.42
N LYS A 328 29.10 17.20 15.41
CA LYS A 328 28.90 18.54 14.81
C LYS A 328 28.34 19.55 15.81
N LYS A 329 27.36 19.16 16.63
CA LYS A 329 26.84 20.01 17.73
C LYS A 329 27.90 20.31 18.79
N LEU A 330 28.77 19.36 19.12
CA LEU A 330 29.86 19.55 20.08
C LEU A 330 30.98 20.46 19.54
N LYS A 331 31.30 20.38 18.24
CA LYS A 331 32.23 21.32 17.58
C LYS A 331 31.65 22.74 17.54
N GLY A 332 30.39 22.90 17.13
CA GLY A 332 29.73 24.21 17.13
C GLY A 332 29.63 24.88 18.52
N LYS A 333 29.50 24.08 19.59
CA LYS A 333 29.53 24.58 20.97
C LYS A 333 30.92 25.02 21.45
N LYS A 334 31.99 24.42 20.90
CA LYS A 334 33.38 24.79 21.20
C LYS A 334 33.74 26.11 20.54
N ASP A 335 33.27 26.33 19.31
CA ASP A 335 33.53 27.57 18.57
C ASP A 335 32.75 28.77 19.15
N SER A 336 31.59 28.54 19.80
CA SER A 336 30.85 29.58 20.52
C SER A 336 31.38 29.90 21.93
N ALA A 337 32.25 29.05 22.50
CA ALA A 337 32.78 29.21 23.86
C ALA A 337 34.21 29.79 23.90
N GLY A 338 34.84 30.02 22.74
CA GLY A 338 36.19 30.59 22.62
C GLY A 338 36.24 32.08 22.30
N GLY A 339 35.10 32.79 22.30
CA GLY A 339 34.99 34.19 21.86
C GLY A 339 35.01 35.27 22.95
N ASP A 340 34.99 34.91 24.23
CA ASP A 340 35.05 35.85 25.35
C ASP A 340 36.29 35.59 26.20
N GLY A 341 37.42 36.17 25.78
CA GLY A 341 38.63 36.14 26.58
C GLY A 341 39.89 36.54 25.84
N VAL A 342 40.00 37.81 25.43
CA VAL A 342 41.12 38.73 25.72
C VAL A 342 40.59 40.16 25.70
#